data_AF-A0A2H0J3J3-F1
#
_entry.id   AF-A0A2H0J3J3-F1
#
_cell.length_a   1.000
_cell.length_b   1.000
_cell.length_c   1.000
_cell.angle_alpha   90.00
_cell.angle_beta   90.00
_cell.angle_gamma   90.00
#
_symmetry.space_group_name_H-M   'P 1'
#
loop_
_entity.id
_entity.type
_entity.pdbx_description
1 polymer ?
#
loop_
_entity_poly.entity_id
_entity_poly.type
_entity_poly.pdbx_seq_one_letter_code
_entity_poly.pdbx_strand_id
1 'polypeptide(L)'
;MAGLQNGAPTPQDITVHAQSRVLEVSFSDGAVFCIPFELMRVYSPSAEVAGHGPGQEVLQTGKREVTLSALEPVGNYAVQPTFSDGHDSGIYAWDYLYFLGSQQAQLWADYERRLKEAGVDRDAPMPEKVGSSCGHH
;
A
#
# COMPACT_ATOMS: atom_id res chain seq x y z
N MET A 1 15.52 3.84 -8.62
CA MET A 1 15.46 2.62 -7.78
C MET A 1 16.17 2.94 -6.48
N ALA A 2 15.39 3.26 -5.44
CA ALA A 2 15.92 3.68 -4.15
C ALA A 2 16.36 2.44 -3.37
N GLY A 3 17.63 2.07 -3.51
CA GLY A 3 18.32 1.32 -2.46
C GLY A 3 18.33 2.19 -1.20
N LEU A 4 18.20 1.55 -0.03
CA LEU A 4 18.30 2.19 1.28
C LEU A 4 19.36 3.29 1.26
N GLN A 5 18.93 4.52 1.53
CA GLN A 5 19.87 5.62 1.74
C GLN A 5 20.83 5.19 2.85
N ASN A 6 22.12 5.47 2.71
CA ASN A 6 23.13 4.99 3.65
C ASN A 6 22.81 5.57 5.05
N GLY A 7 22.26 4.74 5.95
CA GLY A 7 21.75 5.15 7.27
C GLY A 7 20.24 5.03 7.50
N ALA A 8 19.45 4.58 6.51
CA ALA A 8 18.02 4.31 6.71
C ALA A 8 17.81 3.08 7.63
N PRO A 9 16.83 3.10 8.55
CA PRO A 9 16.55 1.97 9.42
C PRO A 9 16.24 0.71 8.62
N THR A 10 16.87 -0.40 9.01
CA THR A 10 16.67 -1.71 8.38
C THR A 10 15.60 -2.47 9.15
N PRO A 11 14.69 -3.21 8.50
CA PRO A 11 13.74 -4.03 9.21
C PRO A 11 14.46 -5.13 9.99
N GLN A 12 14.01 -5.40 11.21
CA GLN A 12 14.50 -6.49 12.05
C GLN A 12 13.53 -7.66 12.07
N ASP A 13 12.23 -7.38 12.24
CA ASP A 13 11.17 -8.38 12.27
C ASP A 13 9.96 -7.88 11.47
N ILE A 14 9.26 -8.83 10.85
CA ILE A 14 8.01 -8.58 10.14
C ILE A 14 7.02 -9.67 10.54
N THR A 15 5.89 -9.26 11.10
CA THR A 15 4.83 -10.16 11.54
C THR A 15 3.52 -9.80 10.86
N VAL A 16 2.87 -10.81 10.28
CA VAL A 16 1.57 -10.66 9.58
C VAL A 16 0.44 -11.04 10.54
N HIS A 17 -0.32 -10.05 10.99
CA HIS A 17 -1.52 -10.29 11.80
C HIS A 17 -2.75 -10.39 10.90
N ALA A 18 -2.97 -11.58 10.32
CA ALA A 18 -4.03 -11.81 9.35
C ALA A 18 -5.44 -11.49 9.87
N GLN A 19 -5.75 -11.81 11.14
CA GLN A 19 -7.07 -11.57 11.73
C GLN A 19 -7.37 -10.08 11.95
N SER A 20 -6.40 -9.32 12.44
CA SER A 20 -6.53 -7.86 12.62
C SER A 20 -6.25 -7.05 11.36
N ARG A 21 -5.78 -7.71 10.28
CA ARG A 21 -5.42 -7.11 8.99
C ARG A 21 -4.33 -6.05 9.10
N VAL A 22 -3.28 -6.36 9.84
CA VAL A 22 -2.16 -5.47 10.14
C VAL A 22 -0.84 -6.16 9.84
N LEU A 23 0.06 -5.44 9.20
CA LEU A 23 1.47 -5.78 9.08
C LEU A 23 2.23 -5.06 10.19
N GLU A 24 2.82 -5.82 11.10
CA GLU A 24 3.76 -5.30 12.08
C GLU A 24 5.17 -5.37 11.50
N VAL A 25 5.90 -4.27 11.56
CA VAL A 25 7.30 -4.20 11.15
C VAL A 25 8.11 -3.45 12.20
N SER A 26 9.20 -4.08 12.65
CA SER A 26 10.16 -3.46 13.57
C SER A 26 11.43 -3.08 12.82
N PHE A 27 12.02 -1.96 13.19
CA PHE A 27 13.20 -1.39 12.54
C PHE A 27 14.39 -1.25 13.49
N SER A 28 15.58 -1.09 12.91
CA SER A 28 16.83 -1.07 13.67
C SER A 28 17.05 0.14 14.56
N ASP A 29 16.29 1.21 14.37
CA ASP A 29 16.28 2.37 15.26
C ASP A 29 15.38 2.17 16.50
N GLY A 30 14.63 1.06 16.56
CA GLY A 30 13.68 0.75 17.63
C GLY A 30 12.24 1.15 17.31
N ALA A 31 11.98 1.77 16.15
CA ALA A 31 10.62 1.99 15.68
C ALA A 31 9.90 0.68 15.39
N VAL A 32 8.64 0.61 15.80
CA VAL A 32 7.71 -0.48 15.48
C VAL A 32 6.46 0.14 14.90
N PHE A 33 6.04 -0.32 13.73
CA PHE A 33 4.85 0.18 13.04
C PHE A 33 3.85 -0.93 12.80
N CYS A 34 2.59 -0.63 13.10
CA CYS A 34 1.44 -1.48 12.82
C CYS A 34 0.68 -0.89 11.64
N ILE A 35 0.94 -1.39 10.43
CA ILE A 35 0.42 -0.83 9.17
C ILE A 35 -0.81 -1.64 8.72
N PRO A 36 -2.02 -1.06 8.65
CA PRO A 36 -3.19 -1.75 8.14
C PRO A 36 -3.00 -2.18 6.68
N PHE A 37 -3.49 -3.38 6.34
CA PHE A 37 -3.44 -3.88 4.95
C PHE A 37 -4.20 -2.97 3.99
N GLU A 38 -5.29 -2.36 4.45
CA GLU A 38 -5.99 -1.36 3.65
C GLU A 38 -5.10 -0.16 3.34
N LEU A 39 -4.38 0.39 4.32
CA LEU A 39 -3.48 1.53 4.08
C LEU A 39 -2.41 1.16 3.06
N MET A 40 -1.82 -0.04 3.18
CA MET A 40 -0.89 -0.55 2.18
C MET A 40 -1.56 -0.58 0.80
N ARG A 41 -2.76 -1.16 0.70
CA ARG A 41 -3.46 -1.36 -0.57
C ARG A 41 -3.90 -0.05 -1.24
N VAL A 42 -4.37 0.93 -0.48
CA VAL A 42 -4.83 2.23 -1.00
C VAL A 42 -3.66 3.14 -1.37
N TYR A 43 -2.53 3.03 -0.67
CA TYR A 43 -1.25 3.68 -1.02
C TYR A 43 -0.27 2.69 -1.66
N SER A 44 -0.75 1.77 -2.49
CA SER A 44 0.15 0.82 -3.15
C SER A 44 1.12 1.57 -4.09
N PRO A 45 2.43 1.27 -4.08
CA PRO A 45 3.41 1.93 -4.95
C PRO A 45 3.33 1.47 -6.42
N SER A 46 2.44 0.53 -6.76
CA SER A 46 2.21 0.09 -8.14
C SER A 46 1.76 1.26 -9.03
N ALA A 47 2.18 1.24 -10.29
CA ALA A 47 1.77 2.24 -11.30
C ALA A 47 0.25 2.37 -11.46
N GLU A 48 -0.50 1.30 -11.17
CA GLU A 48 -1.96 1.28 -11.20
C GLU A 48 -2.63 2.15 -10.14
N VAL A 49 -1.91 2.43 -9.03
CA VAL A 49 -2.41 3.20 -7.89
C VAL A 49 -1.72 4.56 -7.84
N ALA A 50 -0.39 4.61 -7.99
CA ALA A 50 0.39 5.84 -8.00
C ALA A 50 0.14 6.72 -9.25
N GLY A 51 -0.37 6.13 -10.35
CA GLY A 51 -0.53 6.84 -11.62
C GLY A 51 0.83 7.16 -12.28
N HIS A 52 0.81 7.98 -13.34
CA HIS A 52 2.03 8.36 -14.08
C HIS A 52 2.68 9.66 -13.57
N GLY A 53 2.27 10.17 -12.40
CA GLY A 53 2.84 11.36 -11.78
C GLY A 53 2.05 11.86 -10.57
N PRO A 54 2.61 12.79 -9.78
CA PRO A 54 1.95 13.37 -8.61
C PRO A 54 0.60 13.99 -8.99
N GLY A 55 -0.47 13.60 -8.27
CA GLY A 55 -1.85 14.03 -8.56
C GLY A 55 -2.60 13.19 -9.60
N GLN A 56 -1.97 12.18 -10.20
CA GLN A 56 -2.65 11.18 -11.04
C GLN A 56 -2.97 9.88 -10.28
N GLU A 57 -2.79 9.90 -8.95
CA GLU A 57 -3.08 8.78 -8.09
C GLU A 57 -4.55 8.42 -8.15
N VAL A 58 -4.84 7.15 -8.39
CA VAL A 58 -6.22 6.66 -8.48
C VAL A 58 -6.72 6.41 -7.06
N LEU A 59 -7.75 7.15 -6.64
CA LEU A 59 -8.41 6.96 -5.36
C LEU A 59 -9.00 5.53 -5.30
N GLN A 60 -8.45 4.70 -4.42
CA GLN A 60 -8.91 3.34 -4.22
C GLN A 60 -10.11 3.32 -3.25
N THR A 61 -11.14 2.53 -3.53
CA THR A 61 -12.32 2.33 -2.67
C THR A 61 -12.63 0.84 -2.53
N GLY A 62 -13.36 0.46 -1.49
CA GLY A 62 -13.78 -0.93 -1.25
C GLY A 62 -12.63 -1.86 -0.85
N LYS A 63 -11.54 -1.31 -0.27
CA LYS A 63 -10.33 -2.06 0.11
C LYS A 63 -10.22 -2.33 1.61
N ARG A 64 -11.26 -1.98 2.37
CA ARG A 64 -11.30 -2.10 3.84
C ARG A 64 -11.09 -3.52 4.36
N GLU A 65 -11.65 -4.50 3.65
CA GLU A 65 -11.60 -5.91 4.06
C GLU A 65 -10.46 -6.70 3.41
N VAL A 66 -9.54 -6.02 2.71
CA VAL A 66 -8.43 -6.70 2.03
C VAL A 66 -7.55 -7.44 3.03
N THR A 67 -7.18 -8.68 2.68
CA THR A 67 -6.23 -9.49 3.43
C THR A 67 -4.98 -9.75 2.60
N LEU A 68 -3.92 -10.25 3.25
CA LEU A 68 -2.74 -10.76 2.58
C LEU A 68 -2.87 -12.28 2.41
N SER A 69 -2.77 -12.74 1.17
CA SER A 69 -2.67 -14.16 0.81
C SER A 69 -1.23 -14.66 0.93
N ALA A 70 -0.26 -13.80 0.64
CA ALA A 70 1.17 -14.08 0.75
C ALA A 70 1.96 -12.79 0.99
N LEU A 71 3.18 -12.94 1.51
CA LEU A 71 4.15 -11.87 1.67
C LEU A 71 5.53 -12.44 1.32
N GLU A 72 6.05 -12.08 0.14
CA GLU A 72 7.31 -12.62 -0.36
C GLU A 72 8.45 -11.60 -0.22
N PRO A 73 9.64 -12.01 0.25
CA PRO A 73 10.80 -11.13 0.27
C PRO A 73 11.32 -10.87 -1.15
N VAL A 74 11.63 -9.60 -1.44
CA VAL A 74 12.25 -9.19 -2.71
C VAL A 74 13.69 -8.76 -2.43
N GLY A 75 14.61 -9.70 -2.62
CA GLY A 75 16.01 -9.52 -2.26
C GLY A 75 16.18 -9.16 -0.78
N ASN A 76 16.99 -8.13 -0.49
CA ASN A 76 17.25 -7.66 0.88
C ASN A 76 16.66 -6.27 1.16
N TYR A 77 15.78 -5.74 0.30
CA TYR A 77 15.37 -4.33 0.34
C TYR A 77 13.86 -4.09 0.35
N ALA A 78 13.04 -5.12 0.13
CA ALA A 78 11.59 -4.98 0.02
C ALA A 78 10.85 -6.28 0.29
N VAL A 79 9.52 -6.17 0.41
CA VAL A 79 8.56 -7.28 0.34
C VAL A 79 7.51 -7.02 -0.73
N GLN A 80 6.99 -8.09 -1.30
CA GLN A 80 5.88 -8.11 -2.23
C GLN A 80 4.70 -8.83 -1.58
N PRO A 81 3.71 -8.07 -1.06
CA PRO A 81 2.45 -8.63 -0.59
C PRO A 81 1.55 -9.02 -1.77
N THR A 82 0.94 -10.20 -1.67
CA THR A 82 -0.18 -10.63 -2.51
C THR A 82 -1.47 -10.37 -1.74
N PHE A 83 -2.30 -9.46 -2.24
CA PHE A 83 -3.58 -9.11 -1.63
C PHE A 83 -4.72 -10.01 -2.11
N SER A 84 -5.73 -10.18 -1.26
CA SER A 84 -6.91 -11.01 -1.55
C SER A 84 -7.79 -10.46 -2.69
N ASP A 85 -7.65 -9.18 -3.05
CA ASP A 85 -8.35 -8.58 -4.19
C ASP A 85 -7.68 -8.86 -5.55
N GLY A 86 -6.67 -9.74 -5.57
CA GLY A 86 -5.93 -10.12 -6.77
C GLY A 86 -4.77 -9.20 -7.11
N HIS A 87 -4.45 -8.21 -6.24
CA HIS A 87 -3.31 -7.33 -6.44
C HIS A 87 -2.02 -7.97 -5.91
N ASP A 88 -1.04 -8.22 -6.77
CA ASP A 88 0.24 -8.81 -6.40
C ASP A 88 1.47 -8.03 -6.90
N SER A 89 1.27 -6.92 -7.63
CA SER A 89 2.35 -6.21 -8.32
C SER A 89 3.09 -5.16 -7.48
N GLY A 90 2.65 -4.90 -6.24
CA GLY A 90 3.20 -3.83 -5.40
C GLY A 90 4.47 -4.26 -4.67
N ILE A 91 5.59 -3.60 -4.93
CA ILE A 91 6.85 -3.83 -4.21
C ILE A 91 7.01 -2.77 -3.11
N TYR A 92 6.96 -3.20 -1.86
CA TYR A 92 7.06 -2.35 -0.69
C TYR A 92 8.49 -2.38 -0.17
N ALA A 93 9.28 -1.40 -0.59
CA ALA A 93 10.62 -1.19 -0.06
C ALA A 93 10.56 -0.87 1.44
N TRP A 94 11.63 -1.21 2.16
CA TRP A 94 11.73 -0.95 3.61
C TRP A 94 11.54 0.53 3.97
N ASP A 95 12.14 1.43 3.18
CA ASP A 95 11.95 2.88 3.30
C ASP A 95 10.48 3.28 3.13
N TYR A 96 9.78 2.61 2.21
CA TYR A 96 8.35 2.87 1.98
C TYR A 96 7.47 2.37 3.13
N LEU A 97 7.75 1.19 3.68
CA LEU A 97 7.06 0.71 4.89
C LEU A 97 7.32 1.65 6.07
N TYR A 98 8.54 2.14 6.22
CA TYR A 98 8.88 3.14 7.24
C TYR A 98 8.09 4.44 7.02
N PHE A 99 8.00 4.94 5.79
CA PHE A 99 7.18 6.09 5.43
C PHE A 99 5.69 5.86 5.76
N LEU A 100 5.12 4.73 5.35
CA LEU A 100 3.72 4.37 5.64
C LEU A 100 3.45 4.31 7.14
N GLY A 101 4.38 3.72 7.92
CA GLY A 101 4.27 3.62 9.37
C GLY A 101 4.40 4.98 10.07
N SER A 102 5.43 5.75 9.73
CA SER A 102 5.73 7.05 10.35
C SER A 102 4.69 8.13 10.01
N GLN A 103 4.09 8.10 8.82
CA GLN A 103 3.09 9.06 8.37
C GLN A 103 1.68 8.50 8.33
N GLN A 104 1.44 7.35 8.96
CA GLN A 104 0.17 6.64 8.95
C GLN A 104 -1.04 7.55 9.20
N ALA A 105 -0.99 8.35 10.27
CA ALA A 105 -2.10 9.24 10.64
C ALA A 105 -2.37 10.32 9.57
N GLN A 106 -1.32 10.89 8.99
CA GLN A 106 -1.43 11.92 7.96
C GLN A 106 -1.97 11.34 6.65
N LEU A 107 -1.45 10.18 6.24
CA LEU A 107 -1.93 9.46 5.06
C LEU A 107 -3.40 9.07 5.21
N TRP A 108 -3.80 8.63 6.41
CA TRP A 108 -5.20 8.30 6.66
C TRP A 108 -6.13 9.51 6.55
N ALA A 109 -5.75 10.64 7.15
CA ALA A 109 -6.51 11.87 7.05
C ALA A 109 -6.60 12.38 5.60
N ASP A 110 -5.53 12.24 4.82
CA ASP A 110 -5.53 12.57 3.40
C ASP A 110 -6.48 11.67 2.59
N TYR A 111 -6.43 10.36 2.83
CA TYR A 111 -7.34 9.40 2.20
C TYR A 111 -8.81 9.71 2.50
N GLU A 112 -9.16 9.93 3.77
CA GLU A 112 -10.53 10.28 4.18
C GLU A 112 -10.99 11.61 3.56
N ARG A 113 -10.09 12.59 3.46
CA ARG A 113 -10.36 13.85 2.77
C ARG A 113 -10.66 13.63 1.30
N ARG A 114 -9.85 12.84 0.59
CA ARG A 114 -10.04 12.52 -0.83
C ARG A 114 -11.36 11.78 -1.09
N LEU A 115 -11.74 10.84 -0.23
CA LEU A 115 -13.05 10.17 -0.27
C LEU A 115 -14.20 11.19 -0.17
N LYS A 116 -14.11 12.10 0.80
CA LYS A 116 -15.11 13.15 1.02
C LYS A 116 -15.20 14.13 -0.14
N GLU A 117 -14.07 14.56 -0.71
CA GLU A 117 -14.02 15.46 -1.87
C GLU A 117 -14.61 14.79 -3.13
N ALA A 118 -14.37 13.49 -3.31
CA ALA A 118 -14.96 12.71 -4.39
C ALA A 118 -16.42 12.32 -4.14
N GLY A 119 -16.93 12.50 -2.91
CA GLY A 119 -18.30 12.13 -2.53
C GLY A 119 -18.55 10.62 -2.55
N VAL A 120 -17.50 9.81 -2.36
CA VAL A 120 -17.58 8.35 -2.37
C VAL A 120 -17.32 7.79 -0.97
N ASP A 121 -17.99 6.68 -0.65
CA ASP A 121 -17.78 5.98 0.61
C ASP A 121 -16.53 5.10 0.55
N ARG A 122 -15.87 4.89 1.69
CA ARG A 122 -14.69 4.01 1.82
C ARG A 122 -14.99 2.58 1.38
N ASP A 123 -16.20 2.10 1.66
CA ASP A 123 -16.69 0.76 1.33
C ASP A 123 -17.39 0.71 -0.04
N ALA A 124 -17.46 1.84 -0.77
CA ALA A 124 -18.00 1.86 -2.13
C ALA A 124 -17.19 0.93 -3.05
N PRO A 125 -17.86 0.20 -3.97
CA PRO A 125 -17.13 -0.62 -4.93
C PRO A 125 -16.27 0.27 -5.83
N MET A 126 -15.05 -0.19 -6.09
CA MET A 126 -14.17 0.47 -7.05
C MET A 126 -14.90 0.55 -8.40
N PRO A 127 -14.97 1.72 -9.05
CA PRO A 127 -15.48 1.79 -10.42
C PRO A 127 -14.63 0.87 -11.29
N GLU A 128 -15.26 -0.08 -11.96
CA GLU A 128 -14.55 -1.00 -12.86
C GLU A 128 -13.72 -0.16 -13.84
N LYS A 129 -12.42 -0.48 -14.00
CA LYS A 129 -11.63 0.08 -15.10
C LYS A 129 -12.39 -0.30 -16.37
N VAL A 130 -13.11 0.65 -16.98
CA VAL A 130 -13.72 0.47 -18.29
C VAL A 130 -12.56 0.11 -19.21
N GLY A 131 -12.45 -1.18 -19.53
CA GLY A 131 -11.32 -1.69 -20.28
C GLY A 131 -11.21 -0.92 -21.58
N SER A 132 -10.05 -0.31 -21.82
CA SER A 132 -9.65 0.11 -23.16
C SER A 132 -9.45 -1.13 -24.03
N SER A 133 -10.56 -1.76 -24.40
CA SER A 133 -10.69 -2.60 -25.58
C SER A 133 -10.84 -1.65 -26.77
N CYS A 134 -9.75 -0.95 -27.14
CA CYS A 134 -9.65 -0.38 -28.48
C CYS A 134 -9.18 -1.50 -29.42
N GLY A 135 -10.09 -2.42 -29.73
CA GLY A 135 -10.03 -3.16 -30.98
C GLY A 135 -10.43 -2.19 -32.09
N HIS A 136 -9.49 -1.84 -32.96
CA HIS A 136 -9.84 -1.30 -34.28
C HIS A 136 -9.10 -2.12 -35.33
N HIS A 137 -9.91 -2.61 -36.26
CA HIS A 137 -9.59 -3.33 -37.49
C HIS A 137 -8.56 -2.62 -38.37
#